data_AF-K2R5W3-F1
#
_entry.id   AF-K2R5W3-F1
#
_cell.length_a   1.000
_cell.length_b   1.000
_cell.length_c   1.000
_cell.angle_alpha   90.00
_cell.angle_beta   90.00
_cell.angle_gamma   90.00
#
_symmetry.space_group_name_H-M   'P 1'
#
loop_
_entity.id
_entity.type
_entity.pdbx_description
1 polymer ?
#
loop_
_entity_poly.entity_id
_entity_poly.type
_entity_poly.pdbx_seq_one_letter_code
_entity_poly.pdbx_strand_id
1 'polypeptide(L)'
;MDKKTEELLKKCENVEDTSIMGTCKGLLKMMAEKDVVVEDKEGQTYLDMAENLKPNDVSQVLQLALKVRESGDITDVELKNEASRLIRAIEMS
;
A
#
# COMPACT_ATOMS: atom_id res chain seq x y z
N MET A 1 5.73 10.95 -12.00
CA MET A 1 5.69 9.53 -11.64
C MET A 1 6.73 8.83 -12.51
N ASP A 2 7.63 8.04 -11.92
CA ASP A 2 8.71 7.40 -12.68
C ASP A 2 8.22 6.13 -13.40
N LYS A 3 9.01 5.68 -14.40
CA LYS A 3 8.71 4.50 -15.22
C LYS A 3 8.49 3.23 -14.40
N LYS A 4 9.22 3.09 -13.29
CA LYS A 4 9.12 1.92 -12.41
C LYS A 4 7.77 1.90 -11.69
N THR A 5 7.30 3.05 -11.23
CA THR A 5 5.99 3.18 -10.60
C THR A 5 4.85 2.86 -11.58
N GLU A 6 4.96 3.29 -12.85
CA GLU A 6 3.98 2.93 -13.89
C GLU A 6 3.93 1.42 -14.17
N GLU A 7 5.10 0.75 -14.19
CA GLU A 7 5.19 -0.70 -14.36
C GLU A 7 4.51 -1.44 -13.20
N LEU A 8 4.69 -0.97 -11.95
CA LEU A 8 4.03 -1.55 -10.78
C LEU A 8 2.53 -1.37 -10.79
N LEU A 9 2.03 -0.20 -11.21
CA LEU A 9 0.59 0.05 -11.33
C LEU A 9 -0.05 -0.87 -12.38
N LYS A 10 0.61 -1.11 -13.51
CA LYS A 10 0.13 -2.06 -14.53
C LYS A 10 0.05 -3.48 -13.99
N LYS A 11 1.01 -3.90 -13.16
CA LYS A 11 0.95 -5.21 -12.49
C LYS A 11 -0.24 -5.33 -11.55
N CYS A 12 -0.71 -4.21 -10.98
CA CYS A 12 -1.90 -4.19 -10.12
C CYS A 12 -3.21 -4.43 -10.88
N GLU A 13 -3.26 -4.26 -12.21
CA GLU A 13 -4.50 -4.41 -13.00
C GLU A 13 -5.00 -5.86 -13.06
N ASN A 14 -4.12 -6.85 -12.85
CA ASN A 14 -4.42 -8.28 -12.96
C ASN A 14 -4.07 -9.06 -11.68
N VAL A 15 -4.17 -8.44 -10.50
CA VAL A 15 -3.81 -9.12 -9.23
C VAL A 15 -4.87 -10.14 -8.86
N GLU A 16 -4.59 -11.41 -9.15
CA GLU A 16 -5.31 -12.58 -8.60
C GLU A 16 -4.56 -13.19 -7.40
N ASP A 17 -3.35 -12.72 -7.12
CA ASP A 17 -2.49 -13.25 -6.07
C ASP A 17 -2.94 -12.81 -4.66
N THR A 18 -3.45 -13.79 -3.90
CA THR A 18 -3.88 -13.61 -2.50
C THR A 18 -2.78 -13.16 -1.55
N SER A 19 -1.50 -13.39 -1.88
CA SER A 19 -0.35 -12.96 -1.08
C SER A 19 -0.15 -11.43 -1.13
N ILE A 20 -0.38 -10.82 -2.30
CA ILE A 20 -0.34 -9.36 -2.47
C ILE A 20 -1.46 -8.73 -1.63
N MET A 21 -2.67 -9.30 -1.69
CA MET A 21 -3.79 -8.83 -0.87
C MET A 21 -3.48 -8.94 0.64
N GLY A 22 -2.85 -10.03 1.08
CA GLY A 22 -2.42 -10.18 2.48
C GLY A 22 -1.44 -9.08 2.89
N THR A 23 -0.48 -8.76 2.01
CA THR A 23 0.51 -7.70 2.24
C THR A 23 -0.14 -6.30 2.26
N CYS A 24 -1.10 -6.02 1.36
CA CYS A 24 -1.89 -4.80 1.39
C CYS A 24 -2.63 -4.61 2.73
N LYS A 25 -3.26 -5.68 3.22
CA LYS A 25 -3.98 -5.65 4.51
C LYS A 25 -3.03 -5.39 5.68
N GLY A 26 -1.83 -5.96 5.67
CA GLY A 26 -0.79 -5.72 6.66
C GLY A 26 -0.40 -4.25 6.75
N LEU A 27 -0.10 -3.64 5.59
CA LEU A 27 0.25 -2.22 5.51
C LEU A 27 -0.88 -1.32 6.03
N LEU A 28 -2.10 -1.53 5.56
CA LEU A 28 -3.26 -0.69 5.93
C LEU A 28 -3.57 -0.76 7.43
N LYS A 29 -3.50 -1.96 8.04
CA LYS A 29 -3.66 -2.13 9.48
C LYS A 29 -2.57 -1.41 10.26
N MET A 30 -1.32 -1.51 9.83
CA MET A 30 -0.21 -0.83 10.48
C MET A 30 -0.33 0.69 10.39
N MET A 31 -0.81 1.23 9.26
CA MET A 31 -1.11 2.66 9.12
C MET A 31 -2.20 3.11 10.08
N ALA A 32 -3.27 2.31 10.25
CA ALA A 32 -4.33 2.59 11.22
C ALA A 32 -3.83 2.52 12.67
N GLU A 33 -3.06 1.48 13.02
CA GLU A 33 -2.51 1.28 14.36
C GLU A 33 -1.53 2.39 14.78
N LYS A 34 -0.75 2.91 13.83
CA LYS A 34 0.24 3.97 14.06
C LYS A 34 -0.32 5.38 13.82
N ASP A 35 -1.60 5.52 13.52
CA ASP A 35 -2.29 6.79 13.22
C ASP A 35 -1.58 7.62 12.13
N VAL A 36 -1.06 6.93 11.10
CA VAL A 36 -0.31 7.57 10.01
C VAL A 36 -1.25 7.95 8.88
N VAL A 37 -1.49 9.26 8.73
CA VAL A 37 -2.33 9.81 7.66
C VAL A 37 -1.46 10.28 6.49
N VAL A 38 -1.61 9.60 5.34
CA VAL A 38 -0.88 9.90 4.09
C VAL A 38 -1.75 10.67 3.09
N GLU A 39 -3.06 10.47 3.16
CA GLU A 39 -4.06 11.20 2.39
C GLU A 39 -5.27 11.43 3.28
N ASP A 40 -5.79 12.66 3.26
CA ASP A 40 -7.04 12.99 3.92
C ASP A 40 -8.19 12.71 2.93
N LYS A 41 -8.75 11.51 3.01
CA LYS A 41 -9.98 11.14 2.30
C LYS A 41 -11.12 11.13 3.30
N GLU A 42 -12.00 12.12 3.21
CA GLU A 42 -13.20 12.18 4.04
C GLU A 42 -14.00 10.86 3.94
N GLY A 43 -14.22 10.22 5.09
CA GLY A 43 -15.12 9.07 5.22
C GLY A 43 -14.54 7.69 4.92
N GLN A 44 -13.22 7.53 4.73
CA GLN A 44 -12.60 6.21 4.56
C GLN A 44 -11.36 6.04 5.45
N THR A 45 -11.40 5.12 6.41
CA THR A 45 -10.24 4.78 7.24
C THR A 45 -9.39 3.68 6.62
N TYR A 46 -8.11 3.60 6.98
CA TYR A 46 -7.25 2.50 6.55
C TYR A 46 -7.73 1.13 7.08
N LEU A 47 -8.38 1.11 8.24
CA LEU A 47 -9.00 -0.11 8.77
C LEU A 47 -10.13 -0.59 7.85
N ASP A 48 -11.02 0.32 7.44
CA ASP A 48 -12.13 0.00 6.52
C ASP A 48 -11.62 -0.50 5.17
N MET A 49 -10.53 0.11 4.67
CA MET A 49 -9.86 -0.35 3.45
C MET A 49 -9.31 -1.77 3.61
N ALA A 50 -8.72 -2.11 4.76
CA ALA A 50 -8.15 -3.43 5.00
C ALA A 50 -9.22 -4.52 5.08
N GLU A 51 -10.36 -4.21 5.69
CA GLU A 51 -11.49 -5.13 5.84
C GLU A 51 -12.22 -5.38 4.52
N ASN A 52 -12.35 -4.35 3.68
CA ASN A 52 -13.13 -4.39 2.45
C ASN A 52 -12.28 -4.45 1.17
N LEU A 53 -10.98 -4.76 1.30
CA LEU A 53 -10.01 -4.74 0.20
C LEU A 53 -10.43 -5.64 -0.96
N LYS A 54 -10.51 -5.07 -2.17
CA LYS A 54 -10.72 -5.77 -3.44
C LYS A 54 -9.44 -5.74 -4.29
N PRO A 55 -9.30 -6.64 -5.29
CA PRO A 55 -8.17 -6.63 -6.22
C PRO A 55 -7.89 -5.26 -6.85
N ASN A 56 -8.94 -4.55 -7.29
CA ASN A 56 -8.79 -3.23 -7.92
C ASN A 56 -8.22 -2.16 -6.97
N ASP A 57 -8.37 -2.35 -5.66
CA ASP A 57 -7.87 -1.41 -4.64
C ASP A 57 -6.35 -1.55 -4.42
N VAL A 58 -5.73 -2.64 -4.88
CA VAL A 58 -4.28 -2.87 -4.73
C VAL A 58 -3.47 -1.73 -5.33
N SER A 59 -3.92 -1.17 -6.46
CA SER A 59 -3.29 -0.01 -7.10
C SER A 59 -3.27 1.22 -6.19
N GLN A 60 -4.35 1.47 -5.45
CA GLN A 60 -4.44 2.56 -4.46
C GLN A 60 -3.53 2.28 -3.25
N VAL A 61 -3.50 1.05 -2.75
CA VAL A 61 -2.63 0.68 -1.62
C VAL A 61 -1.15 0.76 -1.99
N LEU A 62 -0.79 0.43 -3.24
CA LEU A 62 0.57 0.63 -3.75
C LEU A 62 0.96 2.11 -3.74
N GLN A 63 0.06 3.02 -4.12
CA GLN A 63 0.33 4.47 -4.06
C GLN A 63 0.56 4.95 -2.64
N LEU A 64 -0.22 4.46 -1.67
CA LEU A 64 0.02 4.73 -0.24
C LEU A 64 1.40 4.20 0.20
N ALA A 65 1.77 2.99 -0.19
CA ALA A 65 3.07 2.40 0.14
C ALA A 65 4.24 3.20 -0.42
N LEU A 66 4.15 3.67 -1.67
CA LEU A 66 5.18 4.51 -2.28
C LEU A 66 5.36 5.80 -1.49
N LYS A 67 4.26 6.47 -1.13
CA LYS A 67 4.28 7.69 -0.30
C LYS A 67 4.88 7.45 1.07
N VAL A 68 4.49 6.35 1.74
CA VAL A 68 5.07 5.96 3.04
C VAL A 68 6.58 5.75 2.93
N ARG A 69 7.02 5.00 1.92
CA ARG A 69 8.43 4.66 1.72
C ARG A 69 9.28 5.90 1.43
N GLU A 70 8.77 6.80 0.60
CA GLU A 70 9.50 7.95 0.08
C GLU A 70 9.34 9.22 0.93
N SER A 71 8.36 9.25 1.84
CA SER A 71 8.15 10.39 2.73
C SER A 71 9.37 10.62 3.65
N GLY A 72 9.84 11.86 3.69
CA GLY A 72 10.83 12.32 4.68
C GLY A 72 10.23 12.49 6.08
N ASP A 73 8.92 12.72 6.17
CA ASP A 73 8.21 13.03 7.40
C ASP A 73 7.80 11.76 8.18
N ILE A 74 7.59 10.64 7.47
CA ILE A 74 7.31 9.35 8.10
C ILE A 74 8.64 8.71 8.51
N THR A 75 8.96 8.74 9.79
CA THR A 75 10.22 8.15 10.32
C THR A 75 10.06 6.73 10.83
N ASP A 76 8.84 6.18 10.86
CA ASP A 76 8.58 4.83 11.35
C ASP A 76 9.20 3.78 10.43
N VAL A 77 10.24 3.12 10.94
CA VAL A 77 11.04 2.15 10.18
C VAL A 77 10.25 0.89 9.86
N GLU A 78 9.39 0.43 10.78
CA GLU A 78 8.57 -0.77 10.55
C GLU A 78 7.57 -0.53 9.44
N LEU A 79 6.90 0.62 9.47
CA LEU A 79 5.94 1.01 8.46
C LEU A 79 6.60 1.19 7.08
N LYS A 80 7.78 1.80 7.03
CA LYS A 80 8.58 1.90 5.79
C LYS A 80 9.03 0.54 5.26
N ASN A 81 9.36 -0.39 6.15
CA ASN A 81 9.69 -1.76 5.77
C ASN A 81 8.47 -2.51 5.25
N GLU A 82 7.30 -2.34 5.86
CA GLU A 82 6.05 -2.96 5.42
C GLU A 82 5.62 -2.43 4.04
N ALA A 83 5.72 -1.12 3.82
CA ALA A 83 5.52 -0.53 2.50
C ALA A 83 6.50 -1.10 1.46
N SER A 84 7.77 -1.28 1.84
CA SER A 84 8.78 -1.88 0.96
C SER A 84 8.49 -3.35 0.64
N ARG A 85 7.91 -4.12 1.57
CA ARG A 85 7.48 -5.50 1.34
C ARG A 85 6.35 -5.56 0.31
N LEU A 86 5.34 -4.69 0.42
CA LEU A 86 4.26 -4.63 -0.57
C LEU A 86 4.80 -4.33 -1.97
N ILE A 87 5.67 -3.33 -2.08
CA ILE A 87 6.24 -2.94 -3.37
C ILE A 87 7.03 -4.09 -4.00
N ARG A 88 7.83 -4.82 -3.20
CA ARG A 88 8.57 -5.99 -3.68
C ARG A 88 7.66 -7.16 -4.07
N ALA A 89 6.58 -7.39 -3.33
CA ALA A 89 5.61 -8.43 -3.67
C ALA A 89 5.02 -8.19 -5.06
N ILE A 90 4.66 -6.94 -5.36
CA ILE A 90 4.16 -6.53 -6.69
C ILE A 90 5.28 -6.55 -7.75
N GLU A 91 6.53 -6.21 -7.39
CA GLU A 91 7.66 -6.34 -8.32
C GLU A 91 7.86 -7.80 -8.78
N MET A 92 7.64 -8.76 -7.89
CA MET A 92 7.89 -10.19 -8.12
C MET A 92 6.70 -10.98 -8.68
N SER A 93 5.49 -10.40 -8.73
CA SER A 93 4.31 -10.97 -9.39
C SER A 93 4.33 -10.73 -10.90
#